data_AF-A0A7C6XWU5-F1
#
_entry.id   AF-A0A7C6XWU5-F1
#
_cell.length_a   1.000
_cell.length_b   1.000
_cell.length_c   1.000
_cell.angle_alpha   90.00
_cell.angle_beta   90.00
_cell.angle_gamma   90.00
#
_symmetry.space_group_name_H-M   'P 1'
#
loop_
_entity.id
_entity.type
_entity.pdbx_description
1 polymer ?
#
loop_
_entity_poly.entity_id
_entity_poly.type
_entity_poly.pdbx_seq_one_letter_code
_entity_poly.pdbx_strand_id
1 'polypeptide(L)'
;MELENLVNEIATSCRRLSERRHGALIVIERETGLADYVETGVRIDSMVREELLQTIFYPGTTLHDGAVIIRGDRVIAAACVLPLAESIPSDIHLGTRHRAAVGITEQTDAIAIVVSEETGIISMTRNGRIVRHLDERRLGTLLHALLRPQRSTRQRIGQRLFGRGKRTSGDRAKSS
;
A
#
# COMPACT_ATOMS: atom_id res chain seq x y z
N MET A 1 -3.21 1.47 -14.33
CA MET A 1 -1.74 1.45 -14.32
C MET A 1 -1.25 0.05 -14.00
N GLU A 2 -0.14 -0.41 -14.59
CA GLU A 2 0.49 -1.67 -14.19
C GLU A 2 1.08 -1.55 -12.78
N LEU A 3 1.05 -2.64 -11.99
CA LEU A 3 1.54 -2.64 -10.61
C LEU A 3 3.01 -2.20 -10.50
N GLU A 4 3.85 -2.60 -11.45
CA GLU A 4 5.25 -2.20 -11.50
C GLU A 4 5.42 -0.69 -11.60
N ASN A 5 4.63 -0.04 -12.46
CA ASN A 5 4.65 1.41 -12.60
C ASN A 5 4.18 2.10 -11.31
N LEU A 6 3.10 1.62 -10.67
CA LEU A 6 2.64 2.17 -9.38
C LEU A 6 3.72 2.11 -8.31
N VAL A 7 4.38 0.96 -8.18
CA VAL A 7 5.46 0.76 -7.22
C VAL A 7 6.63 1.70 -7.51
N ASN A 8 7.00 1.86 -8.78
CA ASN A 8 8.08 2.75 -9.20
C ASN A 8 7.75 4.22 -8.90
N GLU A 9 6.53 4.67 -9.17
CA GLU A 9 6.08 6.04 -8.88
C GLU A 9 6.17 6.35 -7.38
N ILE A 10 5.72 5.41 -6.53
CA ILE A 10 5.80 5.55 -5.07
C ILE A 10 7.25 5.50 -4.58
N ALA A 11 8.05 4.53 -5.03
CA ALA A 11 9.42 4.33 -4.57
C ALA A 11 10.34 5.49 -4.97
N THR A 12 10.25 5.94 -6.23
CA THR A 12 11.00 7.10 -6.74
C THR A 12 10.62 8.36 -5.95
N SER A 13 9.32 8.57 -5.71
CA SER A 13 8.84 9.70 -4.92
C SER A 13 9.38 9.69 -3.49
N CYS A 14 9.35 8.55 -2.82
CA CYS A 14 9.89 8.41 -1.46
C CYS A 14 11.40 8.70 -1.41
N ARG A 15 12.17 8.26 -2.42
CA ARG A 15 13.60 8.60 -2.52
C ARG A 15 13.79 10.12 -2.65
N ARG A 16 13.06 10.78 -3.55
CA ARG A 16 13.17 12.24 -3.74
C ARG A 16 12.79 13.04 -2.49
N LEU A 17 11.73 12.63 -1.80
CA LEU A 17 11.31 13.25 -0.53
C LEU A 17 12.38 13.04 0.54
N SER A 18 12.95 11.84 0.62
CA SER A 18 14.06 11.51 1.53
C SER A 18 15.28 12.40 1.30
N GLU A 19 15.73 12.54 0.04
CA GLU A 19 16.87 13.38 -0.34
C GLU A 19 16.69 14.85 0.10
N ARG A 20 15.44 15.33 0.05
CA ARG A 20 15.08 16.71 0.42
C ARG A 20 14.67 16.84 1.90
N ARG A 21 14.57 15.72 2.62
CA ARG A 21 13.99 15.64 3.98
C ARG A 21 12.58 16.25 4.07
N HIS A 22 11.78 16.04 3.04
CA HIS A 22 10.36 16.38 3.07
C HIS A 22 9.58 15.25 3.74
N GLY A 23 8.91 15.56 4.84
CA GLY A 23 8.11 14.59 5.59
C GLY A 23 6.94 14.07 4.76
N ALA A 24 6.72 12.76 4.77
CA ALA A 24 5.64 12.14 4.02
C ALA A 24 5.02 10.96 4.75
N LEU A 25 3.72 10.75 4.51
CA LEU A 25 2.94 9.63 5.03
C LEU A 25 1.97 9.17 3.94
N ILE A 26 2.25 8.02 3.34
CA ILE A 26 1.45 7.42 2.27
C ILE A 26 0.83 6.13 2.79
N VAL A 27 -0.49 5.99 2.71
CA VAL A 27 -1.23 4.79 3.10
C VAL A 27 -1.86 4.17 1.88
N ILE A 28 -1.60 2.88 1.66
CA ILE A 28 -2.14 2.10 0.57
C ILE A 28 -3.26 1.22 1.12
N GLU A 29 -4.48 1.51 0.70
CA GLU A 29 -5.69 0.74 1.00
C GLU A 29 -5.59 -0.66 0.38
N ARG A 30 -6.11 -1.66 1.10
CA ARG A 30 -6.16 -3.06 0.67
C ARG A 30 -7.58 -3.62 0.85
N GLU A 31 -7.76 -4.71 1.59
CA GLU A 31 -9.06 -5.36 1.74
C GLU A 31 -9.97 -4.54 2.66
N THR A 32 -9.39 -3.94 3.70
CA THR A 32 -10.08 -3.04 4.62
C THR A 32 -10.21 -1.67 3.99
N GLY A 33 -11.45 -1.25 3.70
CA GLY A 33 -11.72 0.09 3.17
C GLY A 33 -11.37 1.19 4.18
N LEU A 34 -10.83 2.31 3.69
CA LEU A 34 -10.39 3.44 4.53
C LEU A 34 -11.30 4.66 4.40
N ALA A 35 -12.60 4.45 4.13
CA ALA A 35 -13.55 5.52 3.81
C ALA A 35 -13.63 6.59 4.91
N ASP A 36 -13.70 6.19 6.17
CA ASP A 36 -13.79 7.13 7.30
C ASP A 36 -12.59 8.08 7.37
N TYR A 37 -11.38 7.57 7.08
CA TYR A 37 -10.17 8.39 7.05
C TYR A 37 -10.09 9.28 5.80
N VAL A 38 -10.58 8.78 4.66
CA VAL A 38 -10.66 9.56 3.42
C VAL A 38 -11.55 10.80 3.59
N GLU A 39 -12.68 10.69 4.30
CA GLU A 39 -13.59 11.82 4.53
C GLU A 39 -13.01 12.92 5.43
N THR A 40 -11.94 12.63 6.17
CA THR A 40 -11.24 13.66 6.98
C THR A 40 -10.31 14.56 6.15
N GLY A 41 -9.90 14.09 4.97
CA GLY A 41 -8.93 14.77 4.12
C GLY A 41 -9.55 15.55 2.96
N VAL A 42 -8.68 16.09 2.11
CA VAL A 42 -9.06 16.75 0.86
C VAL A 42 -9.09 15.72 -0.26
N ARG A 43 -10.25 15.52 -0.90
CA ARG A 43 -10.39 14.65 -2.07
C ARG A 43 -9.55 15.16 -3.23
N ILE A 44 -8.74 14.27 -3.81
CA ILE A 44 -7.91 14.54 -4.98
C ILE A 44 -8.39 13.74 -6.20
N ASP A 45 -8.65 12.45 -6.01
CA ASP A 45 -9.03 11.49 -7.05
C ASP A 45 -8.18 11.58 -8.34
N SER A 46 -6.87 11.36 -8.23
CA SER A 46 -5.93 11.42 -9.35
C SER A 46 -5.10 10.14 -9.45
N MET A 47 -4.53 9.85 -10.62
CA MET A 47 -3.58 8.75 -10.75
C MET A 47 -2.32 9.03 -9.91
N VAL A 48 -1.75 7.97 -9.34
CA VAL A 48 -0.47 8.08 -8.62
C VAL A 48 0.65 8.45 -9.60
N ARG A 49 1.34 9.55 -9.31
CA ARG A 49 2.50 10.06 -10.05
C ARG A 49 3.53 10.62 -9.08
N GLU A 50 4.81 10.46 -9.39
CA GLU A 50 5.92 11.02 -8.63
C GLU A 50 5.68 12.51 -8.39
N GLU A 51 5.40 13.28 -9.44
CA GLU A 51 5.24 14.73 -9.39
C GLU A 51 4.07 15.15 -8.49
N LEU A 52 2.98 14.39 -8.51
CA LEU A 52 1.82 14.64 -7.64
C LEU A 52 2.19 14.43 -6.17
N LEU A 53 2.85 13.32 -5.86
CA LEU A 53 3.27 13.01 -4.48
C LEU A 53 4.33 14.02 -3.99
N GLN A 54 5.28 14.41 -4.84
CA GLN A 54 6.25 15.48 -4.51
C GLN A 54 5.54 16.80 -4.19
N THR A 55 4.51 17.14 -4.98
CA THR A 55 3.76 18.39 -4.80
C THR A 55 2.93 18.38 -3.53
N ILE A 56 2.24 17.28 -3.24
CA ILE A 56 1.44 17.13 -2.02
C ILE A 56 2.31 17.27 -0.78
N PHE A 57 3.48 16.62 -0.75
CA PHE A 57 4.38 16.66 0.42
C PHE A 57 5.38 17.81 0.40
N TYR A 58 5.20 18.81 -0.47
CA TYR A 58 6.01 20.02 -0.42
C TYR A 58 5.70 20.80 0.89
N PRO A 59 6.72 21.13 1.72
CA PRO A 59 6.51 21.86 2.97
C PRO A 59 5.81 23.20 2.76
N GLY A 60 4.87 23.53 3.64
CA GLY A 60 4.13 24.80 3.60
C GLY A 60 2.90 24.81 2.69
N THR A 61 2.56 23.71 2.02
CA THR A 61 1.24 23.55 1.39
C THR A 61 0.18 23.20 2.43
N THR A 62 -1.11 23.27 2.10
CA THR A 62 -2.14 22.74 3.01
C THR A 62 -2.24 21.22 2.96
N LEU A 63 -1.76 20.58 1.88
CA LEU A 63 -1.94 19.14 1.64
C LEU A 63 -0.86 18.25 2.30
N HIS A 64 0.29 18.81 2.66
CA HIS A 64 1.41 18.03 3.22
C HIS A 64 1.22 17.59 4.67
N ASP A 65 0.27 18.19 5.39
CA ASP A 65 0.01 17.91 6.80
C ASP A 65 -1.05 16.80 6.92
N GLY A 66 -0.59 15.58 7.21
CA GLY A 66 -1.42 14.38 7.27
C GLY A 66 -1.00 13.32 6.25
N ALA A 67 -1.92 12.40 5.99
CA ALA A 67 -1.69 11.25 5.13
C ALA A 67 -2.26 11.42 3.72
N VAL A 68 -1.57 10.83 2.75
CA VAL A 68 -2.12 10.53 1.43
C VAL A 68 -2.67 9.11 1.46
N ILE A 69 -3.92 8.92 1.04
CA ILE A 69 -4.54 7.60 0.90
C ILE A 69 -4.61 7.23 -0.57
N ILE A 70 -4.03 6.07 -0.91
CA ILE A 70 -4.02 5.48 -2.24
C ILE A 70 -4.95 4.26 -2.24
N ARG A 71 -5.84 4.16 -3.23
CA ARG A 71 -6.69 2.99 -3.50
C ARG A 71 -6.46 2.53 -4.93
N GLY A 72 -6.00 1.29 -5.08
CA GLY A 72 -5.57 0.78 -6.38
C GLY A 72 -4.39 1.60 -6.92
N ASP A 73 -4.59 2.29 -8.04
CA ASP A 73 -3.59 3.16 -8.68
C ASP A 73 -3.91 4.65 -8.59
N ARG A 74 -4.82 5.04 -7.67
CA ARG A 74 -5.28 6.42 -7.49
C ARG A 74 -5.02 6.96 -6.10
N VAL A 75 -4.57 8.21 -6.03
CA VAL A 75 -4.62 9.03 -4.82
C VAL A 75 -6.07 9.47 -4.62
N ILE A 76 -6.71 8.98 -3.57
CA ILE A 76 -8.11 9.30 -3.27
C ILE A 76 -8.20 10.62 -2.51
N ALA A 77 -7.38 10.79 -1.48
CA ALA A 77 -7.34 11.99 -0.66
C ALA A 77 -5.94 12.27 -0.12
N ALA A 78 -5.70 13.52 0.25
CA ALA A 78 -4.50 14.01 0.94
C ALA A 78 -4.90 14.75 2.23
N ALA A 79 -3.92 15.09 3.08
CA ALA A 79 -4.16 15.68 4.40
C ALA A 79 -5.15 14.89 5.27
N CYS A 80 -5.18 13.55 5.12
CA CYS A 80 -6.08 12.69 5.90
C CYS A 80 -5.55 12.56 7.34
N VAL A 81 -6.45 12.62 8.31
CA VAL A 81 -6.15 12.42 9.72
C VAL A 81 -6.24 10.92 10.05
N LEU A 82 -5.20 10.40 10.68
CA LEU A 82 -5.08 8.97 11.02
C LEU A 82 -5.01 8.76 12.53
N PRO A 83 -5.43 7.58 13.04
CA PRO A 83 -5.26 7.22 14.43
C PRO A 83 -3.77 7.06 14.75
N LEU A 84 -3.37 7.49 15.95
CA LEU A 84 -2.00 7.33 16.43
C LEU A 84 -1.91 6.07 17.29
N ALA A 85 -0.86 5.28 17.11
CA ALA A 85 -0.59 4.14 17.98
C ALA A 85 -0.38 4.59 19.44
N GLU A 86 -1.04 3.90 20.38
CA GLU A 86 -0.97 4.21 21.81
C GLU A 86 0.37 3.79 22.43
N SER A 87 0.88 2.62 22.01
CA SER A 87 2.14 2.06 22.47
C SER A 87 3.10 1.85 21.32
N ILE A 88 4.30 2.39 21.43
CA ILE A 88 5.41 2.13 20.50
C ILE A 88 6.59 1.63 21.34
N PRO A 89 7.36 0.65 20.85
CA PRO A 89 8.57 0.21 21.54
C PRO A 89 9.45 1.42 21.92
N SER A 90 9.80 1.52 23.20
CA SER A 90 10.49 2.67 23.82
C SER A 90 11.83 3.03 23.18
N ASP A 91 12.44 2.08 22.47
CA ASP A 91 13.80 2.19 21.95
C ASP A 91 13.86 2.97 20.62
N ILE A 92 12.72 3.48 20.15
CA ILE A 92 12.60 4.12 18.84
C ILE A 92 11.97 5.51 19.00
N HIS A 93 12.76 6.57 18.75
CA HIS A 93 12.22 7.92 18.57
C HIS A 93 11.40 7.95 17.27
N LEU A 94 10.07 7.91 17.41
CA LEU A 94 9.11 7.97 16.30
C LEU A 94 8.30 9.26 16.37
N GLY A 95 8.41 10.10 15.34
CA GLY A 95 7.57 11.28 15.16
C GLY A 95 6.10 10.94 14.89
N THR A 96 5.23 11.96 14.88
CA THR A 96 3.77 11.80 14.72
C THR A 96 3.36 11.01 13.49
N ARG A 97 3.99 11.24 12.32
CA ARG A 97 3.73 10.47 11.09
C ARG A 97 4.01 8.98 11.24
N HIS A 98 5.04 8.62 12.00
CA HIS A 98 5.34 7.21 12.28
C HIS A 98 4.28 6.60 13.21
N ARG A 99 3.86 7.34 14.25
CA ARG A 99 2.78 6.89 15.14
C ARG A 99 1.47 6.68 14.39
N ALA A 100 1.16 7.57 13.45
CA ALA A 100 0.01 7.46 12.56
C ALA A 100 0.10 6.23 11.64
N ALA A 101 1.27 5.98 11.05
CA ALA A 101 1.51 4.80 10.22
C ALA A 101 1.37 3.49 11.01
N VAL A 102 1.84 3.44 12.26
CA VAL A 102 1.62 2.28 13.14
C VAL A 102 0.14 2.15 13.46
N GLY A 103 -0.52 3.20 13.95
CA GLY A 103 -1.91 3.15 14.39
C GLY A 103 -2.86 2.69 13.27
N ILE A 104 -2.73 3.22 12.06
CA ILE A 104 -3.60 2.81 10.94
C ILE A 104 -3.37 1.35 10.54
N THR A 105 -2.13 0.86 10.61
CA THR A 105 -1.79 -0.51 10.22
C THR A 105 -1.96 -1.52 11.35
N GLU A 106 -2.23 -1.09 12.58
CA GLU A 106 -2.70 -1.96 13.66
C GLU A 106 -4.18 -2.30 13.50
N GLN A 107 -4.96 -1.35 12.99
CA GLN A 107 -6.42 -1.48 12.87
C GLN A 107 -6.86 -2.05 11.51
N THR A 108 -5.99 -2.05 10.51
CA THR A 108 -6.32 -2.42 9.12
C THR A 108 -5.22 -3.25 8.48
N ASP A 109 -5.51 -3.89 7.34
CA ASP A 109 -4.50 -4.59 6.55
C ASP A 109 -3.69 -3.67 5.61
N ALA A 110 -3.87 -2.34 5.74
CA ALA A 110 -3.19 -1.34 4.93
C ALA A 110 -1.65 -1.39 5.07
N ILE A 111 -0.97 -0.79 4.09
CA ILE A 111 0.48 -0.59 4.13
C ILE A 111 0.73 0.90 4.22
N ALA A 112 1.54 1.32 5.19
CA ALA A 112 1.91 2.73 5.35
C ALA A 112 3.41 2.92 5.07
N ILE A 113 3.75 3.99 4.37
CA ILE A 113 5.13 4.39 4.05
C ILE A 113 5.35 5.77 4.66
N VAL A 114 6.48 5.93 5.33
CA VAL A 114 6.84 7.17 6.03
C VAL A 114 8.20 7.63 5.56
N VAL A 115 8.32 8.93 5.25
CA VAL A 115 9.61 9.61 5.09
C VAL A 115 9.76 10.58 6.26
N SER A 116 10.83 10.43 7.03
CA SER A 116 11.13 11.32 8.16
C SER A 116 11.57 12.70 7.67
N GLU A 117 10.94 13.76 8.15
CA GLU A 117 11.37 15.14 7.89
C GLU A 117 12.68 15.51 8.59
N GLU A 118 13.02 14.84 9.69
CA GLU A 118 14.23 15.12 10.45
C GLU A 118 15.45 14.43 9.81
N THR A 119 15.29 13.17 9.43
CA THR A 119 16.40 12.28 9.04
C THR A 119 16.39 11.88 7.58
N GLY A 120 15.29 12.08 6.86
CA GLY A 120 15.07 11.53 5.52
C GLY A 120 14.79 10.02 5.50
N ILE A 121 14.92 9.30 6.62
CA ILE A 121 14.79 7.84 6.66
C ILE A 121 13.41 7.42 6.13
N ILE A 122 13.43 6.53 5.13
CA ILE A 122 12.24 5.86 4.60
C ILE A 122 11.95 4.64 5.47
N SER A 123 10.71 4.53 5.90
CA SER A 123 10.19 3.40 6.67
C SER A 123 8.88 2.89 6.08
N MET A 124 8.58 1.62 6.29
CA MET A 124 7.31 1.01 5.91
C MET A 124 6.72 0.29 7.12
N THR A 125 5.40 0.41 7.29
CA THR A 125 4.66 -0.19 8.39
C THR A 125 3.55 -1.08 7.86
N ARG A 126 3.35 -2.23 8.50
CA ARG A 126 2.27 -3.17 8.21
C ARG A 126 1.98 -4.00 9.46
N ASN A 127 0.70 -4.22 9.78
CA ASN A 127 0.27 -4.97 10.96
C ASN A 127 0.95 -4.45 12.25
N GLY A 128 1.04 -3.13 12.41
CA GLY A 128 1.71 -2.44 13.51
C GLY A 128 3.24 -2.59 13.57
N ARG A 129 3.87 -3.29 12.62
CA ARG A 129 5.33 -3.50 12.60
C ARG A 129 5.99 -2.58 11.59
N ILE A 130 7.07 -1.93 12.02
CA ILE A 130 7.84 -0.98 11.22
C ILE A 130 9.17 -1.58 10.75
N VAL A 131 9.49 -1.39 9.48
CA VAL A 131 10.80 -1.64 8.87
C VAL A 131 11.39 -0.30 8.45
N ARG A 132 12.59 0.03 8.93
CA ARG A 132 13.25 1.33 8.72
C ARG A 132 14.45 1.20 7.78
N HIS A 133 15.03 2.34 7.40
CA HIS A 133 16.23 2.43 6.56
C HIS A 133 16.07 1.71 5.22
N LEU A 134 14.90 1.91 4.59
CA LEU A 134 14.64 1.43 3.25
C LEU A 134 15.29 2.38 2.24
N ASP A 135 15.92 1.81 1.22
CA ASP A 135 16.25 2.53 -0.01
C ASP A 135 15.13 2.30 -1.05
N GLU A 136 15.22 3.01 -2.18
CA GLU A 136 14.27 2.90 -3.30
C GLU A 136 14.07 1.45 -3.77
N ARG A 137 15.18 0.70 -3.95
CA ARG A 137 15.14 -0.69 -4.44
C ARG A 137 14.46 -1.62 -3.44
N ARG A 138 14.81 -1.52 -2.16
CA ARG A 138 14.25 -2.33 -1.08
C ARG A 138 12.78 -2.00 -0.87
N LEU A 139 12.41 -0.73 -0.85
CA LEU A 139 11.01 -0.31 -0.78
C LEU A 139 10.21 -0.88 -1.96
N GLY A 140 10.70 -0.71 -3.20
CA GLY A 140 10.05 -1.24 -4.39
C GLY A 140 9.86 -2.76 -4.35
N THR A 141 10.90 -3.48 -3.94
CA THR A 141 10.85 -4.95 -3.78
C THR A 141 9.77 -5.38 -2.78
N LEU A 142 9.72 -4.71 -1.62
CA LEU A 142 8.73 -5.00 -0.58
C LEU A 142 7.31 -4.68 -1.03
N LEU A 143 7.08 -3.50 -1.62
CA LEU A 143 5.75 -3.11 -2.11
C LEU A 143 5.25 -4.06 -3.19
N HIS A 144 6.10 -4.41 -4.14
CA HIS A 144 5.73 -5.34 -5.20
C HIS A 144 5.39 -6.73 -4.64
N ALA A 145 6.12 -7.23 -3.64
CA ALA A 145 5.79 -8.49 -2.98
C ALA A 145 4.46 -8.43 -2.20
N LEU A 146 4.16 -7.30 -1.56
CA LEU A 146 3.00 -7.14 -0.68
C LEU A 146 1.69 -6.77 -1.40
N LEU A 147 1.80 -6.07 -2.54
CA LEU A 147 0.66 -5.61 -3.35
C LEU A 147 0.31 -6.58 -4.49
N ARG A 148 1.13 -7.60 -4.73
CA ARG A 148 0.80 -8.65 -5.69
C ARG A 148 -0.51 -9.33 -5.29
N PRO A 149 -1.51 -9.43 -6.20
CA PRO A 149 -2.73 -10.15 -5.92
C PRO A 149 -2.40 -11.58 -5.52
N GLN A 150 -2.73 -11.97 -4.29
CA GLN A 150 -2.70 -13.37 -3.89
C GLN A 150 -3.78 -14.07 -4.72
N ARG A 151 -3.38 -14.69 -5.84
CA ARG A 151 -4.29 -15.53 -6.63
C ARG A 151 -4.91 -16.54 -5.68
N SER A 152 -6.22 -16.39 -5.43
CA SER A 152 -6.90 -17.19 -4.42
C SER A 152 -6.65 -18.68 -4.67
N THR A 153 -6.18 -19.39 -3.65
CA THR A 153 -6.06 -20.86 -3.64
C THR A 153 -7.39 -21.54 -3.99
N ARG A 154 -8.52 -20.83 -3.84
CA ARG A 154 -9.86 -21.26 -4.24
C ARG A 154 -9.97 -21.66 -5.71
N GLN A 155 -9.20 -21.03 -6.61
CA GLN A 155 -9.25 -21.33 -8.05
C GLN A 155 -8.52 -22.64 -8.43
N ARG A 156 -7.58 -23.11 -7.59
CA ARG A 156 -6.88 -24.39 -7.81
C ARG A 156 -7.70 -25.62 -7.38
N ILE A 157 -8.61 -25.46 -6.42
CA ILE A 157 -9.44 -26.58 -5.92
C ILE A 157 -10.58 -26.88 -6.91
N GLY A 158 -11.22 -25.84 -7.48
CA GLY A 158 -12.31 -26.02 -8.46
C GLY A 158 -11.87 -26.76 -9.74
N GLN A 159 -10.65 -26.54 -10.22
CA GLN A 159 -10.14 -27.22 -11.42
C GLN A 159 -9.78 -28.69 -11.19
N ARG A 160 -9.46 -29.09 -9.95
CA ARG A 160 -9.13 -30.49 -9.63
C ARG A 160 -10.35 -31.38 -9.42
N LEU A 161 -11.47 -30.80 -8.98
CA LEU A 161 -12.73 -31.53 -8.75
C LEU A 161 -13.56 -31.75 -10.03
N PHE A 162 -13.44 -30.87 -11.04
CA PHE A 162 -14.20 -30.98 -12.29
C PHE A 162 -13.49 -31.73 -13.44
N GLY A 163 -12.22 -32.14 -13.26
CA GLY A 163 -11.41 -32.75 -14.33
C GLY A 163 -11.49 -34.28 -14.45
N ARG A 164 -12.30 -34.98 -13.66
CA ARG A 164 -12.26 -36.46 -13.56
C ARG A 164 -13.64 -37.11 -13.72
N GLY A 165 -14.26 -36.94 -14.89
CA GLY A 165 -15.54 -37.57 -15.16
C GLY A 165 -16.07 -37.39 -16.58
N LYS A 166 -15.37 -37.95 -17.58
CA LYS A 166 -15.96 -38.38 -18.86
C LYS A 166 -14.97 -39.31 -19.59
N ARG A 167 -15.10 -40.62 -19.37
CA ARG A 167 -14.73 -41.64 -20.36
C ARG A 167 -15.98 -42.43 -20.69
N THR A 168 -16.24 -42.47 -21.98
CA THR A 168 -17.47 -42.80 -22.69
C THR A 168 -17.73 -44.30 -22.73
N SER A 169 -18.99 -44.68 -22.50
CA SER A 169 -19.60 -45.94 -22.89
C SER A 169 -19.61 -46.07 -24.41
N GLY A 170 -18.88 -47.05 -24.94
CA GLY A 170 -18.90 -47.42 -26.36
C GLY A 170 -20.03 -48.41 -26.63
N ASP A 171 -21.05 -47.93 -27.33
CA ASP A 171 -22.18 -48.68 -27.87
C ASP A 171 -21.70 -49.49 -29.09
N ARG A 172 -21.87 -50.82 -29.08
CA ARG A 172 -21.55 -51.70 -30.23
C ARG A 172 -22.78 -51.82 -31.11
N ALA A 173 -22.67 -51.26 -32.32
CA ALA A 173 -23.62 -51.43 -33.40
C ALA A 173 -23.67 -52.89 -33.90
N LYS A 174 -24.89 -53.27 -34.28
CA LYS A 174 -25.31 -54.55 -34.88
C LYS A 174 -24.55 -54.88 -36.16
N SER A 175 -24.24 -56.15 -36.35
CA SER A 175 -24.02 -56.77 -37.66
C SER A 175 -24.79 -58.10 -37.72
N SER A 176 -25.58 -58.23 -38.79
CA SER A 176 -26.26 -59.43 -39.31
C SER A 176 -27.59 -59.82 -38.66
#